data_AF-A0ABD0QUT1-F1
#
_entry.id   AF-A0ABD0QUT1-F1
#
_cell.length_a   1.000
_cell.length_b   1.000
_cell.length_c   1.000
_cell.angle_alpha   90.00
_cell.angle_beta   90.00
_cell.angle_gamma   90.00
#
_symmetry.space_group_name_H-M   'P 1'
#
loop_
_entity.id
_entity.type
_entity.pdbx_description
1 polymer ?
#
loop_
_entity_poly.entity_id
_entity_poly.type
_entity_poly.pdbx_seq_one_letter_code
_entity_poly.pdbx_strand_id
1 'polypeptide(L)'
;PQCLVLTGPPNVRPALVDFVGTFTKNISLMICGNIIMVLSISCFQEDDKSSFTQHSTDMLVDWLNQRKVRSFYTSFTAESLKEGAHHLMQASGLGKLKPNTLVLGYKMNWQECKPESLQDYVNTI
;
A
#
# COMPACT_ATOMS: atom_id res chain seq x y z
N PRO A 1 -11.97 12.66 -1.93
CA PRO A 1 -11.48 11.69 -2.96
C PRO A 1 -11.36 10.31 -2.31
N GLN A 2 -11.65 9.21 -3.03
CA GLN A 2 -11.54 7.86 -2.48
C GLN A 2 -10.14 7.33 -2.83
N CYS A 3 -9.21 7.36 -1.87
CA CYS A 3 -7.79 7.20 -2.15
C CYS A 3 -7.30 5.77 -1.85
N LEU A 4 -6.65 5.16 -2.84
CA LEU A 4 -5.72 4.05 -2.63
C LEU A 4 -4.31 4.63 -2.54
N VAL A 5 -3.65 4.44 -1.41
CA VAL A 5 -2.33 5.01 -1.11
C VAL A 5 -1.32 3.86 -1.03
N LEU A 6 -0.34 3.80 -1.94
CA LEU A 6 0.69 2.75 -1.92
C LEU A 6 1.77 3.10 -0.90
N THR A 7 1.44 2.92 0.38
CA THR A 7 2.31 3.22 1.52
C THR A 7 3.36 2.14 1.76
N GLY A 8 3.10 0.91 1.32
CA GLY A 8 3.71 -0.26 1.96
C GLY A 8 3.15 -0.40 3.38
N PRO A 9 3.91 -0.94 4.34
CA PRO A 9 3.56 -0.83 5.76
C PRO A 9 3.43 0.66 6.15
N PRO A 10 2.29 1.11 6.71
CA PRO A 10 2.01 2.53 6.93
C PRO A 10 3.00 3.25 7.85
N ASN A 11 3.65 2.53 8.77
CA ASN A 11 4.68 3.04 9.66
C ASN A 11 6.01 3.36 8.97
N VAL A 12 6.27 2.83 7.77
CA VAL A 12 7.49 3.08 6.99
C VAL A 12 7.44 4.43 6.28
N ARG A 13 6.25 4.90 5.90
CA ARG A 13 6.03 6.19 5.19
C ARG A 13 4.95 7.04 5.87
N PRO A 14 5.14 7.44 7.15
CA PRO A 14 4.12 8.16 7.91
C PRO A 14 3.74 9.50 7.27
N ALA A 15 4.69 10.21 6.67
CA ALA A 15 4.42 11.49 6.01
C ALA A 15 3.41 11.37 4.85
N LEU A 16 3.46 10.26 4.09
CA LEU A 16 2.50 10.01 3.01
C LEU A 16 1.10 9.71 3.57
N VAL A 17 1.04 8.95 4.67
CA VAL A 17 -0.21 8.67 5.40
C VAL A 17 -0.83 9.97 5.92
N ASP A 18 -0.05 10.81 6.59
CA ASP A 18 -0.52 12.07 7.19
C ASP A 18 -0.96 13.06 6.10
N PHE A 19 -0.21 13.16 5.00
CA PHE A 19 -0.55 14.01 3.86
C PHE A 19 -1.91 13.66 3.28
N VAL A 20 -2.16 12.37 3.00
CA VAL A 20 -3.45 11.93 2.47
C VAL A 20 -4.56 12.07 3.52
N GLY A 21 -4.27 11.70 4.77
CA GLY A 21 -5.18 11.88 5.90
C GLY A 21 -5.68 13.32 6.06
N THR A 22 -4.82 14.30 5.77
CA THR A 22 -5.13 15.73 5.88
C THR A 22 -6.26 16.16 4.93
N PHE A 23 -6.34 15.61 3.72
CA PHE A 23 -7.38 15.99 2.76
C PHE A 23 -8.53 14.97 2.64
N THR A 24 -8.36 13.72 3.07
CA THR A 24 -9.49 12.80 3.25
C THR A 24 -10.30 13.12 4.50
N LYS A 25 -9.69 13.79 5.49
CA LYS A 25 -10.29 14.33 6.72
C LYS A 25 -11.20 13.35 7.45
N ASN A 26 -10.88 12.06 7.42
CA ASN A 26 -11.69 11.02 8.05
C ASN A 26 -13.15 10.91 7.52
N ILE A 27 -13.44 11.54 6.36
CA ILE A 27 -14.74 11.56 5.68
C ILE A 27 -14.70 10.69 4.42
N SER A 28 -13.64 10.81 3.62
CA SER A 28 -13.48 9.98 2.41
C SER A 28 -12.78 8.65 2.73
N LEU A 29 -12.95 7.66 1.85
CA LEU A 29 -12.21 6.40 1.91
C LEU A 29 -10.72 6.66 1.73
N MET A 30 -9.94 6.06 2.61
CA MET A 30 -8.51 5.92 2.48
C MET A 30 -8.18 4.43 2.68
N ILE A 31 -7.39 3.88 1.77
CA ILE A 31 -6.88 2.51 1.84
C ILE A 31 -5.35 2.59 1.72
N CYS A 32 -4.64 2.14 2.75
CA CYS A 32 -3.20 1.94 2.73
C CYS A 32 -2.91 0.57 2.08
N GLY A 33 -2.37 0.60 0.87
CA GLY A 33 -1.99 -0.59 0.10
C GLY A 33 -0.52 -0.94 0.29
N ASN A 34 -0.25 -2.21 0.56
CA ASN A 34 1.09 -2.79 0.59
C ASN A 34 1.21 -3.86 -0.50
N ILE A 35 2.13 -3.67 -1.46
CA ILE A 35 2.38 -4.65 -2.51
C ILE A 35 3.63 -5.43 -2.15
N ILE A 36 3.46 -6.72 -1.90
CA ILE A 36 4.54 -7.65 -1.55
C ILE A 36 4.98 -8.33 -2.84
N MET A 37 6.23 -8.11 -3.24
CA MET A 37 6.76 -8.73 -4.45
C MET A 37 6.98 -10.23 -4.22
N VAL A 38 6.58 -11.08 -5.17
CA VAL A 38 6.71 -12.55 -5.06
C VAL A 38 8.15 -12.98 -4.80
N LEU A 39 9.13 -12.35 -5.45
CA LEU A 39 10.56 -12.62 -5.23
C LEU A 39 11.00 -12.35 -3.78
N SER A 40 10.35 -11.40 -3.10
CA SER A 40 10.63 -11.12 -1.69
C SER A 40 10.10 -12.22 -0.77
N ILE A 41 9.09 -12.98 -1.20
CA ILE A 41 8.47 -14.04 -0.40
C ILE A 41 9.30 -15.32 -0.43
N SER A 42 9.99 -15.62 -1.54
CA SER A 42 10.87 -16.81 -1.64
C SER A 42 12.04 -16.79 -0.65
N CYS A 43 12.36 -15.63 -0.07
CA CYS A 43 13.38 -15.48 0.96
C CYS A 43 12.86 -15.75 2.39
N PHE A 44 11.53 -15.81 2.59
CA PHE A 44 10.91 -16.12 3.87
C PHE A 44 10.41 -17.57 3.88
N GLN A 45 10.99 -18.39 4.77
CA GLN A 45 10.67 -19.81 4.97
C GLN A 45 9.16 -20.06 5.09
N GLU A 46 8.71 -21.20 4.56
CA GLU A 46 7.31 -21.48 4.23
C GLU A 46 6.41 -21.85 5.42
N ASP A 47 6.95 -22.13 6.60
CA ASP A 47 6.19 -22.81 7.66
C ASP A 47 5.33 -21.93 8.59
N ASP A 48 5.44 -20.59 8.55
CA ASP A 48 4.75 -19.72 9.54
C ASP A 48 4.09 -18.45 8.93
N LYS A 49 3.62 -18.55 7.68
CA LYS A 49 3.19 -17.40 6.87
C LYS A 49 1.84 -16.80 7.26
N SER A 50 0.91 -17.55 7.85
CA SER A 50 -0.47 -17.07 8.10
C SER A 50 -0.65 -16.37 9.46
N SER A 51 -0.02 -16.88 10.50
CA SER A 51 -0.07 -16.34 11.87
C SER A 51 0.72 -15.02 11.98
N PHE A 52 1.93 -14.96 11.39
CA PHE A 52 2.81 -13.80 11.43
C PHE A 52 2.30 -12.61 10.59
N THR A 53 1.68 -12.87 9.44
CA THR A 53 1.10 -11.83 8.58
C THR A 53 -0.18 -11.23 9.15
N GLN A 54 -0.99 -12.02 9.86
CA GLN A 54 -2.15 -11.50 10.60
C GLN A 54 -1.73 -10.64 11.78
N HIS A 55 -0.84 -11.14 12.64
CA HIS A 55 -0.35 -10.40 13.80
C HIS A 55 0.36 -9.09 13.40
N SER A 56 1.14 -9.10 12.32
CA SER A 56 1.74 -7.88 11.79
C SER A 56 0.72 -6.92 11.18
N THR A 57 -0.39 -7.41 10.62
CA THR A 57 -1.48 -6.56 10.12
C THR A 57 -2.19 -5.84 11.26
N ASP A 58 -2.51 -6.53 12.35
CA ASP A 58 -3.17 -5.93 13.52
C ASP A 58 -2.32 -4.80 14.12
N MET A 59 -1.01 -5.01 14.24
CA MET A 59 -0.07 -3.98 14.70
C MET A 59 -0.08 -2.73 13.82
N LEU A 60 -0.19 -2.88 12.50
CA LEU A 60 -0.24 -1.76 11.56
C LEU A 60 -1.57 -1.01 11.62
N VAL A 61 -2.67 -1.74 11.84
CA VAL A 61 -4.00 -1.15 12.06
C VAL A 61 -4.03 -0.38 13.38
N ASP A 62 -3.46 -0.95 14.45
CA ASP A 62 -3.32 -0.27 15.74
C ASP A 62 -2.47 1.00 15.63
N TRP A 63 -1.40 0.96 14.85
CA TRP A 63 -0.58 2.15 14.58
C TRP A 63 -1.39 3.26 13.90
N LEU A 64 -2.25 2.93 12.93
CA LEU A 64 -3.16 3.88 12.27
C LEU A 64 -4.17 4.46 13.27
N ASN A 65 -4.76 3.60 14.12
CA ASN A 65 -5.74 3.99 15.13
C ASN A 65 -5.15 4.92 16.19
N GLN A 66 -3.94 4.64 16.69
CA GLN A 66 -3.21 5.49 17.64
C GLN A 66 -2.98 6.91 17.08
N ARG A 67 -2.74 7.02 15.77
CA ARG A 67 -2.56 8.29 15.06
C ARG A 67 -3.87 8.94 14.60
N LYS A 68 -5.03 8.32 14.90
CA LYS A 68 -6.37 8.80 14.52
C LYS A 68 -6.57 8.92 13.01
N VAL A 69 -5.89 8.06 12.24
CA VAL A 69 -6.04 7.97 10.78
C VAL A 69 -7.13 6.94 10.45
N ARG A 70 -8.26 7.38 9.88
CA ARG A 70 -9.31 6.46 9.41
C ARG A 70 -8.97 5.93 8.03
N SER A 71 -8.23 4.82 8.00
CA SER A 71 -7.87 4.12 6.78
C SER A 71 -8.03 2.62 6.96
N PHE A 72 -8.41 1.93 5.88
CA PHE A 72 -8.22 0.48 5.80
C PHE A 72 -6.76 0.18 5.47
N TYR A 73 -6.30 -1.03 5.79
CA TYR A 73 -5.01 -1.55 5.37
C TYR A 73 -5.22 -2.85 4.59
N THR A 74 -4.51 -3.01 3.48
CA THR A 74 -4.55 -4.22 2.67
C THR A 74 -3.18 -4.54 2.12
N SER A 75 -2.81 -5.82 2.15
CA SER A 75 -1.60 -6.33 1.52
C SER A 75 -1.98 -7.20 0.32
N PHE A 76 -1.25 -7.06 -0.77
CA PHE A 76 -1.46 -7.81 -2.01
C PHE A 76 -0.12 -8.32 -2.53
N THR A 77 -0.08 -9.59 -2.91
CA THR A 77 1.12 -10.20 -3.48
C THR A 77 1.07 -10.10 -5.01
N ALA A 78 2.13 -9.59 -5.63
CA ALA A 78 2.21 -9.44 -7.08
C ALA A 78 3.64 -9.63 -7.60
N GLU A 79 3.80 -9.85 -8.90
CA GLU A 79 5.12 -9.94 -9.55
C GLU A 79 5.75 -8.55 -9.76
N SER A 80 4.92 -7.51 -9.91
CA SER A 80 5.36 -6.13 -10.15
C SER A 80 4.50 -5.11 -9.39
N LEU A 81 5.03 -3.90 -9.22
CA LEU A 81 4.32 -2.78 -8.59
C LEU A 81 3.12 -2.39 -9.44
N LYS A 82 3.30 -2.31 -10.76
CA LYS A 82 2.24 -1.96 -11.71
C LYS A 82 1.06 -2.92 -11.59
N GLU A 83 1.33 -4.21 -11.63
CA GLU A 83 0.30 -5.24 -11.57
C GLU A 83 -0.42 -5.22 -10.22
N GLY A 84 0.33 -5.16 -9.12
CA GLY A 84 -0.26 -5.07 -7.78
C GLY A 84 -1.12 -3.83 -7.59
N ALA A 85 -0.68 -2.68 -8.10
CA ALA A 85 -1.43 -1.43 -8.04
C ALA A 85 -2.72 -1.50 -8.88
N HIS A 86 -2.64 -2.09 -10.07
CA HIS A 86 -3.77 -2.30 -10.96
C HIS A 86 -4.83 -3.22 -10.31
N HIS A 87 -4.42 -4.36 -9.76
CA HIS A 87 -5.31 -5.27 -9.05
C HIS A 87 -5.95 -4.61 -7.83
N LEU A 88 -5.15 -3.91 -7.01
CA LEU A 88 -5.69 -3.18 -5.85
C LEU A 88 -6.69 -2.11 -6.29
N MET A 89 -6.43 -1.34 -7.34
CA MET A 89 -7.36 -0.31 -7.81
C MET A 89 -8.71 -0.90 -8.26
N GLN A 90 -8.70 -2.07 -8.90
CA GLN A 90 -9.90 -2.68 -9.45
C GLN A 90 -10.69 -3.52 -8.44
N ALA A 91 -9.99 -4.18 -7.52
CA ALA A 91 -10.59 -5.15 -6.60
C ALA A 91 -10.74 -4.64 -5.16
N SER A 92 -10.14 -3.51 -4.79
CA SER A 92 -10.28 -2.97 -3.43
C SER A 92 -11.60 -2.25 -3.23
N GLY A 93 -12.18 -2.44 -2.05
CA GLY A 93 -13.41 -1.79 -1.64
C GLY A 93 -14.66 -2.68 -1.78
N LEU A 94 -15.81 -2.13 -1.39
CA LEU A 94 -17.09 -2.84 -1.45
C LEU A 94 -18.22 -1.91 -1.88
N GLY A 95 -18.93 -2.26 -2.95
CA GLY A 95 -20.05 -1.49 -3.49
C GLY A 95 -19.63 -0.08 -3.92
N LYS A 96 -20.20 0.95 -3.29
CA LYS A 96 -19.87 2.36 -3.57
C LYS A 96 -18.55 2.81 -2.92
N LEU A 97 -18.04 2.06 -1.94
CA LEU A 97 -16.77 2.34 -1.27
C LEU A 97 -15.62 1.72 -2.07
N LYS A 98 -15.23 2.35 -3.17
CA LYS A 98 -14.09 1.93 -4.00
C LYS A 98 -13.14 3.10 -4.24
N PRO A 99 -11.82 2.85 -4.34
CA PRO A 99 -10.87 3.90 -4.66
C PRO A 99 -11.11 4.40 -6.09
N ASN A 100 -10.84 5.69 -6.30
CA ASN A 100 -10.87 6.36 -7.59
C ASN A 100 -9.66 7.29 -7.80
N THR A 101 -8.71 7.29 -6.87
CA THR A 101 -7.49 8.08 -6.92
C THR A 101 -6.35 7.23 -6.38
N LEU A 102 -5.32 7.01 -7.21
CA LEU A 102 -4.08 6.39 -6.79
C LEU A 102 -3.15 7.46 -6.23
N VAL A 103 -2.56 7.23 -5.05
CA VAL A 103 -1.55 8.09 -4.46
C VAL A 103 -0.26 7.30 -4.27
N LEU A 104 0.82 7.83 -4.84
CA LEU A 104 2.14 7.22 -4.84
C LEU A 104 3.16 8.20 -4.23
N GLY A 105 4.16 7.67 -3.54
CA GLY A 105 5.35 8.45 -3.19
C GLY A 105 6.24 8.67 -4.41
N TYR A 106 7.00 9.76 -4.43
CA TYR A 106 8.00 10.00 -5.45
C TYR A 106 9.20 9.07 -5.28
N LYS A 107 9.67 8.44 -6.37
CA LYS A 107 10.83 7.56 -6.35
C LYS A 107 12.13 8.38 -6.38
N MET A 108 12.66 8.72 -5.19
CA MET A 108 13.86 9.56 -5.04
C MET A 108 15.11 8.97 -5.69
N ASN A 109 15.30 7.65 -5.63
CA ASN A 109 16.49 6.96 -6.11
C ASN A 109 16.42 6.53 -7.58
N TRP A 110 15.63 7.23 -8.41
CA TRP A 110 15.37 6.82 -9.80
C TRP A 110 16.64 6.78 -10.67
N GLN A 111 17.66 7.58 -10.35
CA GLN A 111 18.93 7.59 -11.09
C GLN A 111 19.86 6.41 -10.73
N GLU A 112 19.72 5.86 -9.52
CA GLU A 112 20.58 4.79 -9.00
C GLU A 112 19.93 3.41 -9.08
N CYS A 113 18.61 3.36 -9.30
CA CYS A 113 17.87 2.11 -9.34
C CYS A 113 18.06 1.38 -10.68
N LYS A 114 17.79 0.07 -10.66
CA LYS A 114 17.75 -0.74 -11.88
C LYS A 114 16.71 -0.18 -12.87
N PRO A 115 16.99 -0.13 -14.19
CA PRO A 115 16.07 0.40 -15.19
C PRO A 115 14.67 -0.22 -15.13
N GLU A 116 14.57 -1.52 -14.83
CA GLU A 116 13.29 -2.23 -14.74
C GLU A 116 12.43 -1.70 -13.58
N SER A 117 13.05 -1.34 -12.45
CA SER A 117 12.33 -0.76 -11.30
C SER A 117 11.80 0.63 -11.60
N LEU A 118 12.53 1.42 -12.39
CA LEU A 118 12.05 2.74 -12.84
C LEU A 118 10.90 2.58 -13.83
N GLN A 119 11.03 1.67 -14.79
CA GLN A 119 10.00 1.38 -15.78
C GLN A 119 8.69 0.92 -15.10
N ASP A 120 8.78 0.05 -14.09
CA ASP A 120 7.61 -0.43 -13.34
C ASP A 120 6.91 0.70 -12.56
N TYR A 121 7.69 1.59 -11.92
CA TYR A 121 7.17 2.78 -11.26
C TYR A 121 6.44 3.72 -12.23
N VAL A 122 7.05 4.03 -13.38
CA VAL A 122 6.45 4.92 -14.39
C VAL A 122 5.20 4.29 -14.99
N ASN A 123 5.22 2.99 -15.27
CA ASN A 123 4.08 2.27 -15.84
C ASN A 123 2.89 2.14 -14.88
N THR A 124 3.08 2.43 -13.59
CA THR A 124 1.99 2.47 -12.60
C THR A 124 1.13 3.74 -12.73
N ILE A 125 1.65 4.79 -13.38
CA ILE A 125 1.01 6.10 -13.59
C ILE A 125 0.20 6.06 -14.89
#